data_AF-A0A3C0GGG3-F1
#
_entry.id   AF-A0A3C0GGG3-F1
#
_cell.length_a   1.000
_cell.length_b   1.000
_cell.length_c   1.000
_cell.angle_alpha   90.00
_cell.angle_beta   90.00
_cell.angle_gamma   90.00
#
_symmetry.space_group_name_H-M   'P 1'
#
loop_
_entity.id
_entity.type
_entity.pdbx_description
1 polymer ?
#
loop_
_entity_poly.entity_id
_entity_poly.type
_entity_poly.pdbx_seq_one_letter_code
_entity_poly.pdbx_strand_id
1 'polypeptide(L)'
;KTGQEVAIPVKYSQKGGAIWREVELYMLCLQWGMVKKSGAWFTFSDGLVKEAEEAGIKMTQKHQGERKVWNYMSENEDLLKFLEEKFSQLI
;
A
#
# COMPACT_ATOMS: atom_id res chain seq x y z
N LYS A 1 -26.68 7.69 12.88
CA LYS A 1 -25.25 8.06 13.02
C LYS A 1 -24.47 6.78 13.21
N THR A 2 -23.98 6.18 12.12
CA THR A 2 -23.20 4.94 12.21
C THR A 2 -21.75 5.36 12.41
N GLY A 3 -21.22 5.17 13.61
CA GLY A 3 -19.82 5.43 13.89
C GLY A 3 -18.97 4.37 13.20
N GLN A 4 -18.40 4.70 12.05
CA GLN A 4 -17.36 3.87 11.43
C GLN A 4 -16.05 4.20 12.14
N GLU A 5 -15.57 3.26 12.94
CA GLU A 5 -14.26 3.33 13.58
C GLU A 5 -13.20 2.92 12.55
N VAL A 6 -12.51 3.91 11.99
CA VAL A 6 -11.42 3.70 11.03
C VAL A 6 -10.10 3.72 11.80
N ALA A 7 -9.42 2.58 11.88
CA ALA A 7 -8.12 2.45 12.54
C ALA A 7 -7.00 2.90 11.58
N ILE A 8 -6.44 4.09 11.80
CA ILE A 8 -5.38 4.68 10.97
C ILE A 8 -4.03 4.64 11.72
N PRO A 9 -2.93 4.14 11.11
CA PRO A 9 -1.60 4.19 11.71
C PRO A 9 -0.99 5.61 11.71
N VAL A 10 -0.36 6.01 12.83
CA VAL A 10 0.24 7.35 13.03
C VAL A 10 1.77 7.28 13.24
N LYS A 11 2.58 8.09 12.51
CA LYS A 11 4.05 8.18 12.71
C LYS A 11 4.39 8.88 14.03
N TYR A 12 5.27 8.29 14.82
CA TYR A 12 5.71 8.88 16.09
C TYR A 12 6.91 9.87 15.99
N SER A 13 7.31 10.35 14.80
CA SER A 13 8.57 11.12 14.66
C SER A 13 8.54 12.43 13.86
N GLN A 14 7.37 13.00 13.54
CA GLN A 14 7.35 14.38 13.02
C GLN A 14 6.30 15.23 13.73
N LYS A 15 6.73 16.39 14.24
CA LYS A 15 5.85 17.48 14.66
C LYS A 15 5.02 17.91 13.45
N GLY A 16 3.78 17.43 13.35
CA GLY A 16 2.89 17.78 12.24
C GLY A 16 2.02 16.67 11.67
N GLY A 17 1.89 15.51 12.32
CA GLY A 17 0.88 14.51 11.94
C GLY A 17 1.13 13.91 10.55
N ALA A 18 2.22 13.15 10.40
CA ALA A 18 2.43 12.34 9.21
C ALA A 18 1.57 11.08 9.31
N ILE A 19 0.38 11.11 8.70
CA ILE A 19 -0.46 9.93 8.48
C ILE A 19 0.36 8.95 7.62
N TRP A 20 0.46 7.67 8.02
CA TRP A 20 1.16 6.65 7.23
C TRP A 20 0.28 6.19 6.07
N ARG A 21 0.09 7.05 5.08
CA ARG A 21 -0.72 6.74 3.89
C ARG A 21 -0.20 5.48 3.18
N GLU A 22 1.12 5.33 3.13
CA GLU A 22 1.81 4.15 2.59
C GLU A 22 1.48 2.85 3.35
N VAL A 23 1.30 2.92 4.66
CA VAL A 23 1.03 1.73 5.49
C VAL A 23 -0.44 1.42 5.53
N GLU A 24 -1.30 2.43 5.48
CA GLU A 24 -2.73 2.24 5.28
C GLU A 24 -3.00 1.52 3.95
N LEU A 25 -2.40 1.98 2.85
CA LEU A 25 -2.55 1.33 1.55
C LEU A 25 -1.95 -0.07 1.52
N TYR A 26 -0.80 -0.27 2.17
CA TYR A 26 -0.23 -1.59 2.35
C TYR A 26 -1.15 -2.53 3.16
N MET A 27 -1.75 -2.03 4.23
CA MET A 27 -2.71 -2.79 5.05
C MET A 27 -3.97 -3.13 4.24
N LEU A 28 -4.49 -2.19 3.45
CA LEU A 28 -5.58 -2.44 2.50
C LEU A 28 -5.18 -3.49 1.46
N CYS A 29 -3.99 -3.38 0.87
CA CYS A 29 -3.48 -4.37 -0.08
C CYS A 29 -3.37 -5.78 0.53
N LEU A 30 -2.98 -5.89 1.79
CA LEU A 30 -2.99 -7.17 2.52
C LEU A 30 -4.41 -7.68 2.76
N GLN A 31 -5.32 -6.81 3.22
CA GLN A 31 -6.71 -7.18 3.51
C GLN A 31 -7.45 -7.65 2.25
N TRP A 32 -7.21 -7.00 1.12
CA TRP A 32 -7.80 -7.36 -0.17
C TRP A 32 -7.05 -8.50 -0.89
N GLY A 33 -5.99 -9.06 -0.29
CA GLY A 33 -5.22 -10.17 -0.89
C GLY A 33 -4.40 -9.77 -2.13
N MET A 34 -4.19 -8.47 -2.36
CA MET A 34 -3.33 -7.96 -3.43
C MET A 34 -1.85 -8.15 -3.10
N VAL A 35 -1.51 -8.29 -1.81
CA VAL A 35 -0.17 -8.67 -1.35
C VAL A 35 -0.25 -9.99 -0.60
N LYS A 36 0.52 -10.99 -1.04
CA LYS A 36 0.69 -12.26 -0.33
C LYS A 36 1.94 -12.22 0.54
N LYS A 37 1.75 -12.44 1.84
CA LYS A 37 2.84 -12.64 2.80
C LYS A 37 3.23 -14.12 2.83
N SER A 38 4.46 -14.42 2.39
CA SER A 38 5.10 -15.73 2.55
C SER A 38 6.29 -15.58 3.51
N GLY A 39 6.03 -15.70 4.81
CA GLY A 39 7.04 -15.47 5.85
C GLY A 39 7.55 -14.03 5.87
N ALA A 40 8.83 -13.83 5.56
CA ALA A 40 9.47 -12.51 5.45
C ALA A 40 9.33 -11.87 4.06
N TRP A 41 8.71 -12.57 3.10
CA TRP A 41 8.53 -12.11 1.73
C TRP A 41 7.12 -11.60 1.49
N PHE A 42 7.04 -10.44 0.85
CA PHE A 42 5.81 -9.82 0.37
C PHE A 42 5.82 -9.90 -1.15
N THR A 43 4.84 -10.60 -1.70
CA THR A 43 4.69 -10.79 -3.14
C THR A 43 3.43 -10.06 -3.59
N PHE A 44 3.56 -9.15 -4.55
CA PHE A 44 2.40 -8.52 -5.16
C PHE A 44 1.71 -9.52 -6.11
N SER A 45 0.38 -9.51 -6.10
CA SER A 45 -0.43 -10.34 -6.97
C SER A 45 -0.26 -9.90 -8.43
N ASP A 46 -0.26 -10.88 -9.33
CA ASP A 46 -0.02 -10.67 -10.77
C ASP A 46 -0.97 -9.64 -11.40
N GLY A 47 -2.24 -9.62 -10.96
CA GLY A 47 -3.21 -8.61 -11.40
C GLY A 47 -2.79 -7.18 -11.05
N LEU A 48 -2.30 -6.95 -9.83
CA LEU A 48 -1.83 -5.62 -9.42
C LEU A 48 -0.59 -5.20 -10.20
N VAL A 49 0.33 -6.15 -10.45
CA VAL A 49 1.55 -5.90 -11.23
C VAL A 49 1.19 -5.51 -12.65
N LYS A 50 0.26 -6.24 -13.26
CA LYS A 50 -0.20 -5.96 -14.63
C LYS A 50 -0.90 -4.60 -14.74
N GLU A 51 -1.79 -4.28 -13.80
CA GLU A 51 -2.45 -2.97 -13.76
C GLU A 51 -1.45 -1.83 -13.56
N ALA A 52 -0.44 -2.04 -12.71
CA ALA A 52 0.62 -1.07 -12.50
C ALA A 52 1.53 -0.91 -13.74
N GLU A 53 1.85 -2.02 -14.43
CA GLU A 53 2.58 -1.97 -15.70
C GLU A 53 1.79 -1.25 -16.80
N GLU A 54 0.46 -1.43 -16.86
CA GLU A 54 -0.43 -0.68 -17.76
C GLU A 54 -0.45 0.82 -17.43
N ALA A 55 -0.31 1.18 -16.16
CA ALA A 55 -0.11 2.56 -15.71
C ALA A 55 1.33 3.09 -15.94
N GLY A 56 2.24 2.26 -16.47
CA GLY A 56 3.65 2.62 -16.71
C GLY A 56 4.54 2.55 -15.46
N ILE A 57 4.04 1.97 -14.37
CA ILE A 57 4.73 1.89 -13.08
C ILE A 57 5.46 0.55 -12.98
N LYS A 58 6.79 0.58 -12.95
CA LYS A 58 7.60 -0.64 -12.82
C LYS A 58 7.56 -1.16 -11.39
N MET A 59 6.63 -2.08 -11.13
CA MET A 59 6.53 -2.76 -9.84
C MET A 59 7.57 -3.87 -9.68
N THR A 60 8.23 -3.90 -8.52
CA THR A 60 9.02 -5.07 -8.13
C THR A 60 8.11 -6.12 -7.51
N GLN A 61 8.01 -7.30 -8.12
CA GLN A 61 7.05 -8.32 -7.71
C GLN A 61 7.23 -8.84 -6.27
N LYS A 62 8.47 -8.79 -5.74
CA LYS A 62 8.81 -9.38 -4.44
C LYS A 62 9.70 -8.43 -3.64
N HIS A 63 9.30 -8.19 -2.40
CA HIS A 63 10.09 -7.44 -1.43
C HIS A 63 10.28 -8.27 -0.16
N GLN A 64 11.47 -8.18 0.42
CA GLN A 64 11.78 -8.81 1.70
C GLN A 64 11.64 -7.78 2.83
N GLY A 65 10.70 -8.02 3.74
CA GLY A 65 10.41 -7.15 4.88
C GLY A 65 9.44 -6.02 4.58
N GLU A 66 8.53 -5.77 5.53
CA GLU A 66 7.49 -4.73 5.46
C GLU A 66 8.07 -3.33 5.27
N ARG A 67 9.20 -3.06 5.92
CA ARG A 67 9.88 -1.76 5.84
C ARG A 67 10.41 -1.44 4.45
N LYS A 68 10.82 -2.46 3.67
CA LYS A 68 11.22 -2.26 2.27
C LYS A 68 10.02 -1.97 1.38
N VAL A 69 8.86 -2.57 1.67
CA VAL A 69 7.62 -2.29 0.95
C VAL A 69 7.16 -0.86 1.21
N TRP A 70 7.20 -0.41 2.47
CA TRP A 70 6.81 0.95 2.82
C TRP A 70 7.73 1.99 2.19
N ASN A 71 9.06 1.79 2.28
CA ASN A 71 10.00 2.67 1.60
C ASN A 71 9.76 2.66 0.08
N TYR A 72 9.54 1.50 -0.51
CA TYR A 72 9.26 1.39 -1.95
C TYR A 72 7.97 2.13 -2.34
N MET A 73 6.89 2.01 -1.56
CA MET A 73 5.66 2.77 -1.80
C MET A 73 5.88 4.27 -1.58
N SER A 74 6.64 4.67 -0.55
CA SER A 74 6.97 6.08 -0.29
C SER A 74 7.88 6.70 -1.35
N GLU A 75 8.75 5.92 -1.99
CA GLU A 75 9.62 6.37 -3.08
C GLU A 75 8.87 6.46 -4.43
N ASN A 76 7.73 5.77 -4.56
CA ASN A 76 6.91 5.75 -5.78
C ASN A 76 5.55 6.41 -5.51
N GLU A 77 5.50 7.74 -5.55
CA GLU A 77 4.27 8.51 -5.31
C GLU A 77 3.16 8.20 -6.33
N ASP A 78 3.52 7.88 -7.58
CA ASP A 78 2.59 7.41 -8.61
C ASP A 78 1.89 6.11 -8.22
N LEU A 79 2.61 5.19 -7.55
CA LEU A 79 2.03 3.93 -7.09
C LEU A 79 1.05 4.17 -5.94
N LEU A 80 1.37 5.06 -5.00
CA LEU A 80 0.47 5.43 -3.92
C LEU A 80 -0.84 6.00 -4.48
N LYS A 81 -0.72 6.95 -5.40
CA LYS A 81 -1.89 7.59 -6.02
C LYS A 81 -2.74 6.58 -6.80
N PHE A 82 -2.10 5.69 -7.56
CA PHE A 82 -2.79 4.61 -8.27
C PHE A 82 -3.56 3.68 -7.32
N LEU A 83 -2.92 3.25 -6.23
CA LEU A 83 -3.57 2.40 -5.23
C LEU A 83 -4.75 3.12 -4.57
N GLU A 84 -4.62 4.40 -4.26
CA GLU A 84 -5.71 5.18 -3.69
C GLU A 84 -6.89 5.36 -4.62
N GLU A 85 -6.65 5.67 -5.90
CA GLU A 85 -7.74 5.76 -6.87
C GLU A 85 -8.46 4.42 -6.97
N LYS A 86 -7.72 3.31 -6.94
CA LYS A 86 -8.30 1.97 -6.93
C LYS A 86 -9.16 1.70 -5.69
N PHE A 87 -8.67 2.01 -4.50
CA PHE A 87 -9.42 1.80 -3.27
C PHE A 87 -10.60 2.78 -3.13
N SER A 88 -10.46 4.01 -3.64
CA SER A 88 -11.55 5.01 -3.69
C SER A 88 -12.68 4.56 -4.62
N GLN A 89 -12.38 3.87 -5.72
CA GLN A 89 -13.43 3.28 -6.58
C GLN A 89 -14.10 2.03 -5.98
N LEU A 90 -13.49 1.39 -4.99
CA LEU A 90 -14.02 0.22 -4.30
C LEU A 90 -14.89 0.55 -3.08
N ILE A 91 -14.83 1.79 -2.58
CA ILE A 91 -15.59 2.32 -1.42
C ILE A 91 -16.81 3.09 -1.91
#